data_AF-A0A9X3PPE7-F1
#
_entry.id   AF-A0A9X3PPE7-F1
#
_cell.length_a   1.000
_cell.length_b   1.000
_cell.length_c   1.000
_cell.angle_alpha   90.00
_cell.angle_beta   90.00
_cell.angle_gamma   90.00
#
_symmetry.space_group_name_H-M   'P 1'
#
loop_
_entity.id
_entity.type
_entity.pdbx_description
1 polymer ?
#
loop_
_entity_poly.entity_id
_entity_poly.type
_entity_poly.pdbx_seq_one_letter_code
_entity_poly.pdbx_strand_id
1 'polypeptide(L)'
;MNPERIVLGRFTLEHRRIEVYQVAGGSTTSVRLRRIGPEPAVDLGYINRIGSPFARLHLYRAEWSKSLRRIAVDHTTRIWSHAARHEAEVEG
;
A
#
# COMPACT_ATOMS: atom_id res chain seq x y z
N MET A 1 9.17 12.47 -15.81
CA MET A 1 7.80 12.62 -15.28
C MET A 1 7.63 11.66 -14.11
N ASN A 2 7.15 12.14 -12.96
CA ASN A 2 6.77 11.23 -11.88
C ASN A 2 5.52 10.48 -12.30
N PRO A 3 5.48 9.14 -12.22
CA PRO A 3 4.28 8.40 -12.58
C PRO A 3 3.11 8.83 -11.69
N GLU A 4 1.94 8.97 -12.30
CA GLU A 4 0.71 9.30 -11.60
C GLU A 4 0.38 8.23 -10.54
N ARG A 5 -0.04 8.68 -9.36
CA ARG A 5 -0.29 7.84 -8.19
C ARG A 5 -1.79 7.81 -7.92
N ILE A 6 -2.37 6.62 -7.91
CA ILE A 6 -3.77 6.39 -7.55
C ILE A 6 -3.78 6.00 -6.07
N VAL A 7 -4.24 6.91 -5.21
CA VAL A 7 -4.31 6.66 -3.76
C VAL A 7 -5.50 5.75 -3.47
N LEU A 8 -5.23 4.56 -2.95
CA LEU A 8 -6.27 3.58 -2.58
C LEU A 8 -6.82 3.86 -1.18
N GLY A 9 -5.98 4.39 -0.30
CA GLY A 9 -6.38 4.67 1.08
C GLY A 9 -5.20 4.98 1.98
N ARG A 10 -5.50 5.18 3.26
CA ARG A 10 -4.52 5.57 4.28
C ARG A 10 -4.79 4.85 5.59
N PHE A 11 -3.73 4.56 6.34
CA PHE A 11 -3.83 4.02 7.69
C PHE A 11 -2.72 4.55 8.60
N THR A 12 -2.92 4.42 9.90
CA THR A 12 -1.91 4.76 10.90
C THR A 12 -1.18 3.49 11.34
N LEU A 13 0.14 3.54 11.36
CA LEU A 13 1.00 2.49 11.89
C LEU A 13 1.91 3.12 12.95
N GLU A 14 1.61 2.86 14.21
CA GLU A 14 2.22 3.56 15.35
C GLU A 14 2.01 5.08 15.24
N HIS A 15 3.09 5.87 15.18
CA HIS A 15 3.06 7.32 14.98
C HIS A 15 3.13 7.73 13.50
N ARG A 16 3.11 6.77 12.57
CA ARG A 16 3.30 7.01 11.14
C ARG A 16 1.96 6.99 10.41
N ARG A 17 1.72 7.98 9.57
CA ARG A 17 0.60 7.99 8.61
C ARG A 17 1.09 7.40 7.30
N ILE A 18 0.50 6.28 6.92
CA ILE A 18 0.86 5.53 5.72
C ILE A 18 -0.22 5.72 4.65
N GLU A 19 0.21 6.09 3.46
CA GLU A 19 -0.59 6.12 2.25
C GLU A 19 -0.29 4.87 1.42
N VAL A 20 -1.37 4.21 1.01
CA VAL A 20 -1.34 3.06 0.11
C VAL A 20 -1.78 3.55 -1.26
N TYR A 21 -0.96 3.30 -2.28
CA TYR A 21 -1.23 3.77 -3.62
C TYR A 21 -0.75 2.79 -4.68
N GLN A 22 -1.35 2.85 -5.86
CA GLN A 22 -0.88 2.20 -7.08
C GLN A 22 -0.25 3.22 -8.01
N VAL A 23 0.57 2.73 -8.93
CA VAL A 23 1.06 3.52 -10.05
C VAL A 23 0.06 3.39 -11.20
N ALA A 24 -0.42 4.50 -11.74
CA ALA A 24 -1.31 4.50 -12.90
C ALA A 24 -0.64 3.78 -14.10
N GLY A 25 -1.39 2.92 -14.79
CA GLY A 25 -0.84 2.04 -15.83
C GLY A 25 0.10 0.94 -15.32
N GLY A 26 0.27 0.83 -14.00
CA GLY A 26 1.02 -0.24 -13.34
C GLY A 26 0.14 -1.45 -13.00
N SER A 27 0.74 -2.43 -12.33
CA SER A 27 0.03 -3.62 -11.87
C SER A 27 -0.94 -3.30 -10.73
N THR A 28 -2.22 -3.64 -10.90
CA THR A 28 -3.27 -3.54 -9.87
C THR A 28 -3.07 -4.50 -8.70
N THR A 29 -2.19 -5.49 -8.85
CA THR A 29 -1.78 -6.41 -7.77
C THR A 29 -0.45 -6.02 -7.14
N SER A 30 0.06 -4.81 -7.43
CA SER A 30 1.25 -4.23 -6.81
C SER A 30 0.91 -2.89 -6.18
N VAL A 31 0.93 -2.83 -4.85
CA VAL A 31 0.61 -1.62 -4.09
C VAL A 31 1.83 -1.09 -3.36
N ARG A 32 1.99 0.22 -3.33
CA ARG A 32 3.11 0.90 -2.68
C ARG A 32 2.67 1.51 -1.36
N LEU A 33 3.62 1.58 -0.43
CA LEU A 33 3.45 2.20 0.87
C LEU A 33 4.32 3.44 0.94
N ARG A 34 3.72 4.58 1.29
CA ARG A 34 4.42 5.85 1.53
C ARG A 34 4.10 6.36 2.92
N ARG A 35 5.12 6.66 3.73
CA ARG A 35 4.92 7.47 4.94
C ARG A 35 4.66 8.90 4.49
N ILE A 36 3.50 9.44 4.82
CA ILE A 36 3.13 10.85 4.56
C ILE A 36 3.19 11.71 5.83
N GLY A 37 3.37 11.09 6.99
CA GLY A 37 3.57 11.78 8.26
C GLY A 37 4.23 10.88 9.31
N PRO A 38 5.09 11.41 10.20
CA PRO A 38 5.62 12.78 10.18
C PRO A 38 6.51 13.02 8.94
N GLU A 39 6.70 14.29 8.60
CA GLU A 39 7.55 14.70 7.47
C GLU A 39 9.02 14.31 7.68
N PRO A 40 9.80 14.11 6.60
CA PRO A 40 9.41 14.20 5.20
C PRO A 40 8.59 12.99 4.74
N ALA A 41 7.83 13.15 3.66
CA ALA A 41 7.14 12.05 3.02
C ALA A 41 8.15 11.10 2.34
N VAL A 42 8.09 9.81 2.66
CA VAL A 42 9.09 8.81 2.23
C VAL A 42 8.39 7.57 1.70
N ASP A 43 8.74 7.14 0.49
CA ASP A 43 8.31 5.85 -0.05
C ASP A 43 9.02 4.73 0.74
N LEU A 44 8.23 3.89 1.39
CA LEU A 44 8.71 2.86 2.32
C LEU A 44 8.99 1.53 1.62
N GLY A 45 8.22 1.22 0.59
CA GLY A 45 8.24 -0.09 -0.04
C GLY A 45 6.97 -0.39 -0.82
N TYR A 46 6.76 -1.68 -1.09
CA TYR A 46 5.61 -2.18 -1.83
C TYR A 46 5.24 -3.60 -1.41
N ILE A 47 3.99 -3.98 -1.69
CA ILE A 47 3.52 -5.36 -1.66
C ILE A 47 3.23 -5.79 -3.09
N ASN A 48 3.86 -6.87 -3.54
CA ASN A 48 3.54 -7.49 -4.82
C ASN A 48 2.54 -8.64 -4.63
N ARG A 49 1.82 -8.97 -5.71
CA ARG A 49 0.83 -10.06 -5.75
C ARG A 49 -0.19 -9.93 -4.61
N ILE A 50 -0.61 -8.71 -4.28
CA ILE A 50 -1.61 -8.50 -3.23
C ILE A 50 -2.92 -9.19 -3.62
N GLY A 51 -3.62 -9.76 -2.63
CA GLY A 51 -4.76 -10.65 -2.86
C GLY A 51 -4.39 -12.12 -3.13
N SER A 52 -3.10 -12.44 -3.26
CA SER A 52 -2.61 -13.82 -3.38
C SER A 52 -2.07 -14.36 -2.05
N PRO A 53 -2.12 -15.69 -1.80
CA PRO A 53 -1.37 -16.33 -0.72
C PRO A 53 0.14 -16.08 -0.77
N PHE A 54 0.66 -15.67 -1.94
CA PHE A 54 2.08 -15.39 -2.16
C PHE A 54 2.44 -13.91 -2.05
N ALA A 55 1.57 -13.07 -1.48
CA ALA A 55 1.84 -11.65 -1.29
C ALA A 55 3.09 -11.43 -0.44
N ARG A 56 4.00 -10.54 -0.88
CA ARG A 56 5.24 -10.23 -0.15
C ARG A 56 5.42 -8.73 0.04
N LEU A 57 5.69 -8.33 1.28
CA LEU A 57 6.09 -6.97 1.63
C LEU A 57 7.60 -6.78 1.43
N HIS A 58 7.95 -5.85 0.55
CA HIS A 58 9.30 -5.40 0.28
C HIS A 58 9.48 -3.98 0.83
N LEU A 59 10.44 -3.77 1.73
CA LEU A 59 10.75 -2.45 2.32
C LEU A 59 12.12 -1.99 1.84
N TYR A 60 12.25 -0.71 1.46
CA TYR A 60 13.50 -0.15 0.93
C TYR A 60 14.49 0.24 2.04
N ARG A 61 14.00 0.94 3.06
CA ARG A 61 14.82 1.54 4.13
C ARG A 61 14.23 1.35 5.53
N ALA A 62 13.05 0.77 5.62
CA ALA A 62 12.33 0.65 6.89
C ALA A 62 12.63 -0.68 7.56
N GLU A 63 13.31 -0.62 8.71
CA GLU A 63 13.40 -1.75 9.63
C GLU A 63 12.12 -1.81 10.46
N TRP A 64 11.11 -2.48 9.91
CA TRP A 64 9.92 -2.85 10.66
C TRP A 64 10.09 -4.22 11.30
N SER A 65 9.72 -4.30 12.57
CA SER A 65 9.59 -5.56 13.28
C SER A 65 8.59 -6.48 12.57
N LYS A 66 8.66 -7.79 12.85
CA LYS A 66 7.76 -8.78 12.24
C LYS A 66 6.28 -8.45 12.51
N SER A 67 5.95 -7.96 13.71
CA SER A 67 4.59 -7.56 14.06
C SER A 67 4.12 -6.37 13.22
N LEU A 68 4.92 -5.33 13.08
CA LEU A 68 4.59 -4.15 12.26
C LEU A 68 4.43 -4.51 10.79
N ARG A 69 5.29 -5.39 10.26
CA ARG A 69 5.14 -5.92 8.89
C ARG A 69 3.81 -6.63 8.71
N ARG A 70 3.42 -7.49 9.66
CA ARG A 70 2.14 -8.21 9.61
C ARG A 70 0.94 -7.25 9.62
N ILE A 71 0.95 -6.27 10.53
CA ILE A 71 -0.11 -5.25 10.61
C ILE A 71 -0.18 -4.46 9.31
N ALA A 72 0.96 -4.00 8.79
CA ALA A 72 0.98 -3.24 7.54
C ALA A 72 0.44 -4.05 6.36
N VAL A 73 0.77 -5.34 6.24
CA VAL A 73 0.22 -6.22 5.19
C VAL A 73 -1.29 -6.37 5.34
N ASP A 74 -1.80 -6.61 6.55
CA ASP A 74 -3.24 -6.77 6.80
C ASP A 74 -4.03 -5.50 6.44
N HIS A 75 -3.61 -4.34 6.95
CA HIS A 75 -4.25 -3.06 6.63
C HIS A 75 -4.18 -2.74 5.13
N THR A 76 -3.02 -2.96 4.51
CA THR A 76 -2.85 -2.70 3.08
C THR A 76 -3.75 -3.62 2.24
N THR A 77 -3.89 -4.88 2.64
CA THR A 77 -4.78 -5.86 1.98
C THR A 77 -6.24 -5.43 2.08
N ARG A 78 -6.68 -4.99 3.26
CA ARG A 78 -8.06 -4.48 3.45
C ARG A 78 -8.34 -3.26 2.59
N ILE A 79 -7.42 -2.30 2.55
CA ILE A 79 -7.53 -1.10 1.71
C ILE A 79 -7.61 -1.48 0.23
N TRP A 80 -6.72 -2.36 -0.23
CA TRP A 80 -6.71 -2.81 -1.61
C TRP A 80 -8.00 -3.56 -1.98
N SER A 81 -8.46 -4.49 -1.16
CA SER A 81 -9.70 -5.23 -1.43
C SER A 81 -10.94 -4.33 -1.45
N HIS A 82 -10.98 -3.31 -0.58
CA HIS A 82 -12.04 -2.32 -0.60
C HIS A 82 -12.02 -1.49 -1.89
N ALA A 83 -10.86 -0.98 -2.28
CA ALA A 83 -10.70 -0.22 -3.53
C ALA A 83 -11.04 -1.06 -4.77
N ALA A 84 -10.54 -2.30 -4.85
CA ALA A 84 -10.81 -3.21 -5.96
C ALA A 84 -12.30 -3.56 -6.10
N ARG A 85 -13.02 -3.66 -4.98
CA ARG A 85 -14.47 -3.88 -5.00
C ARG A 85 -15.22 -2.67 -5.55
N HIS A 86 -14.81 -1.46 -5.16
CA HIS A 86 -15.43 -0.24 -5.66
C HIS A 86 -15.15 0.00 -7.15
N GLU A 87 -13.97 -0.37 -7.67
CA GLU A 87 -13.71 -0.35 -9.11
C GLU A 87 -14.65 -1.32 -9.86
N ALA A 88 -14.81 -2.55 -9.35
CA ALA A 88 -15.69 -3.55 -9.97
C ALA A 88 -17.18 -3.16 -9.95
N GLU A 89 -17.64 -2.39 -8.95
CA GLU A 89 -19.01 -1.89 -8.85
C GLU A 89 -19.30 -0.72 -9.80
N VAL A 90 -18.27 -0.02 -10.30
CA VAL A 90 -18.40 1.12 -11.24
C VAL A 90 -18.35 0.67 -12.71
N GLU A 91 -17.74 -0.48 -12.99
CA GLU A 91 -17.68 -1.08 -14.34
C GLU A 91 -18.88 -2.02 -14.66
N GLY A 92 -19.80 -2.23 -13.71
CA GLY A 92 -20.95 -3.14 -13.81
C GLY A 92 -22.28 -2.49 -14.17
#